data_AF-A0A8S2YNF0-F1
#
_entry.id   AF-A0A8S2YNF0-F1
#
_cell.length_a   1.000
_cell.length_b   1.000
_cell.length_c   1.000
_cell.angle_alpha   90.00
_cell.angle_beta   90.00
_cell.angle_gamma   90.00
#
_symmetry.space_group_name_H-M   'P 1'
#
loop_
_entity.id
_entity.type
_entity.pdbx_description
1 polymer ?
#
loop_
_entity_poly.entity_id
_entity_poly.type
_entity_poly.pdbx_seq_one_letter_code
_entity_poly.pdbx_strand_id
1 'polypeptide(L)' 'QFQSIVEQEITAYGSSSVEKMKENSSKNRNQAILPLDACRVVLSTYKRLIPGYYINASYIHVS' A
#
# COMPACT_ATOMS: atom_id res chain seq x y z
N GLN A 1 -6.32 22.49 -12.92
CA GLN A 1 -6.67 21.06 -12.79
C GLN A 1 -5.66 20.31 -11.94
N PHE A 2 -4.37 20.26 -12.32
CA PHE A 2 -3.32 19.56 -11.54
C PHE A 2 -3.21 20.00 -10.08
N GLN A 3 -3.04 21.30 -9.81
CA GLN A 3 -2.86 21.82 -8.44
C GLN A 3 -4.03 21.49 -7.51
N SER A 4 -5.26 21.56 -8.03
CA SER A 4 -6.47 21.23 -7.27
C SER A 4 -6.56 19.74 -6.89
N ILE A 5 -5.95 18.84 -7.66
CA ILE A 5 -5.92 17.40 -7.34
C ILE A 5 -4.92 17.13 -6.22
N VAL A 6 -3.75 17.78 -6.26
CA VAL A 6 -2.70 17.64 -5.23
C VAL A 6 -3.21 18.06 -3.85
N GLU A 7 -3.97 19.15 -3.77
CA GLU A 7 -4.54 19.64 -2.50
C GLU A 7 -5.58 18.67 -1.89
N GLN A 8 -6.27 17.88 -2.72
CA GLN A 8 -7.28 16.92 -2.26
C GLN A 8 -6.67 15.61 -1.71
N GLU A 9 -5.46 15.24 -2.14
CA GLU A 9 -4.78 14.00 -1.69
C GLU A 9 -4.34 14.04 -0.21
N ILE A 10 -4.21 15.23 0.39
CA ILE A 10 -3.59 15.42 1.71
C ILE A 10 -4.50 15.01 2.88
N THR A 11 -5.81 14.84 2.67
CA THR A 11 -6.79 14.74 3.77
C THR A 11 -7.51 13.39 3.88
N ALA A 12 -7.35 12.47 2.92
CA ALA A 12 -8.42 11.49 2.68
C ALA A 12 -8.19 10.04 3.12
N TYR A 13 -6.97 9.59 3.43
CA TYR A 13 -6.74 8.14 3.49
C TYR A 13 -6.11 7.61 4.77
N GLY A 14 -6.81 6.63 5.36
CA GLY A 14 -6.53 6.03 6.65
C GLY A 14 -5.10 5.51 6.79
N SER A 15 -4.58 5.64 8.01
CA SER A 15 -3.22 5.22 8.35
C SER A 15 -3.03 3.74 8.07
N SER A 16 -2.13 3.41 7.15
CA SER A 16 -1.80 2.02 6.88
C SER A 16 -0.76 1.47 7.86
N SER A 17 -1.06 0.32 8.44
CA SER A 17 -0.28 -0.30 9.51
C SER A 17 0.70 -1.36 9.00
N VAL A 18 0.33 -2.10 7.94
CA VAL A 18 1.10 -3.24 7.42
C VAL A 18 2.33 -2.81 6.64
N GLU A 19 2.19 -1.82 5.77
CA GLU A 19 3.27 -1.29 4.92
C GLU A 19 4.39 -0.62 5.72
N LYS A 20 4.05 -0.10 6.90
CA LYS A 20 4.97 0.56 7.84
C LYS A 20 5.68 -0.43 8.78
N MET A 21 5.29 -1.71 8.76
CA MET A 21 5.95 -2.73 9.59
C MET A 21 7.42 -2.88 9.19
N LYS A 22 8.30 -3.10 10.17
CA LYS A 22 9.76 -3.13 9.98
C LYS A 22 10.16 -4.19 8.95
N GLU A 23 9.51 -5.35 8.97
CA GLU A 23 9.68 -6.46 8.03
C GLU A 23 9.27 -6.14 6.58
N ASN A 24 8.52 -5.07 6.36
CA ASN A 24 8.05 -4.63 5.03
C ASN A 24 8.78 -3.38 4.52
N SER A 25 9.56 -2.70 5.38
CA SER A 25 10.31 -1.50 5.02
C SER A 25 11.20 -1.68 3.79
N SER A 26 11.92 -2.80 3.69
CA SER A 26 12.79 -3.14 2.54
C SER A 26 12.03 -3.56 1.28
N LYS A 27 10.72 -3.82 1.39
CA LYS A 27 9.82 -4.14 0.26
C LYS A 27 9.22 -2.88 -0.37
N ASN A 28 9.49 -1.70 0.20
CA ASN A 28 9.07 -0.39 -0.31
C ASN A 28 10.26 0.33 -0.95
N ARG A 29 10.14 0.71 -2.23
CA ARG A 29 11.18 1.48 -2.92
C ARG A 29 11.29 2.92 -2.38
N ASN A 30 10.16 3.51 -2.00
CA ASN A 30 10.09 4.84 -1.41
C ASN A 30 9.16 4.77 -0.18
N GLN A 31 9.62 5.23 0.98
CA GLN A 31 8.83 5.19 2.22
C GLN A 31 7.66 6.19 2.24
N ALA A 32 7.64 7.15 1.32
CA ALA A 32 6.52 8.07 1.12
C ALA A 32 5.44 7.52 0.17
N ILE A 33 5.69 6.40 -0.52
CA ILE A 33 4.77 5.81 -1.50
C ILE A 33 4.41 4.40 -1.02
N LEU A 34 3.29 4.32 -0.31
CA LEU A 34 2.77 3.10 0.31
C LEU A 34 1.36 2.81 -0.21
N PRO A 35 0.96 1.54 -0.34
CA PRO A 35 -0.42 1.22 -0.67
C PRO A 35 -1.34 1.57 0.52
N LEU A 36 -2.64 1.55 0.28
CA LEU A 36 -3.63 1.70 1.34
C LEU A 36 -4.13 0.32 1.77
N ASP A 37 -4.28 0.09 3.07
CA ASP A 37 -4.79 -1.18 3.60
C ASP A 37 -6.14 -1.59 2.96
N ALA A 38 -7.01 -0.62 2.65
CA ALA A 38 -8.32 -0.85 2.05
C ALA A 38 -8.30 -1.42 0.62
N CYS A 39 -7.22 -1.21 -0.14
CA CYS A 39 -7.13 -1.66 -1.52
C CYS A 39 -5.81 -2.37 -1.87
N ARG A 40 -4.93 -2.62 -0.89
CA ARG A 40 -3.66 -3.31 -1.15
C ARG A 40 -3.87 -4.74 -1.62
N VAL A 41 -2.95 -5.21 -2.45
CA VAL A 41 -2.88 -6.62 -2.84
C VAL A 41 -2.31 -7.44 -1.68
N VAL A 42 -2.94 -8.57 -1.37
CA VAL A 42 -2.47 -9.55 -0.38
C VAL A 42 -1.94 -10.76 -1.12
N LEU A 43 -0.63 -11.04 -1.00
CA LEU A 43 -0.05 -12.23 -1.62
C LEU A 43 -0.59 -13.49 -0.95
N SER A 44 -1.08 -14.47 -1.73
CA SER A 44 -1.47 -15.77 -1.19
C SER A 44 -0.24 -16.69 -1.09
N THR A 45 -0.05 -17.34 0.05
CA THR A 45 1.05 -18.30 0.21
C THR A 45 0.55 -19.70 -0.15
N TYR A 46 0.94 -20.22 -1.32
CA TYR A 46 0.62 -21.61 -1.70
C TYR A 46 1.36 -22.64 -0.83
N LYS A 47 2.36 -22.22 -0.04
CA LYS A 47 3.04 -23.03 0.96
C LYS A 47 3.31 -22.14 2.17
N ARG A 48 2.71 -22.47 3.32
CA ARG A 48 2.63 -21.71 4.60
C ARG A 48 3.98 -21.41 5.30
N LEU A 49 5.06 -21.15 4.55
CA LEU A 49 6.43 -21.17 5.05
C LEU A 49 7.17 -19.83 4.97
N ILE A 50 6.57 -18.77 4.40
CA ILE A 50 7.22 -17.45 4.37
C ILE A 50 6.28 -16.39 4.96
N PRO A 51 6.70 -15.63 5.99
CA PRO A 51 6.00 -14.43 6.40
C PRO A 51 6.13 -13.38 5.29
N GLY A 52 5.07 -13.17 4.52
CA GLY A 52 5.17 -12.35 3.32
C GLY A 52 3.86 -12.14 2.56
N TYR A 53 2.76 -11.85 3.26
CA TYR A 53 1.49 -11.51 2.61
C TYR A 53 1.46 -10.08 2.04
N TYR A 54 2.58 -9.35 2.12
CA TYR A 54 2.70 -7.95 1.73
C TYR A 54 3.42 -7.79 0.39
N ILE A 55 2.81 -6.99 -0.49
CA ILE A 55 3.43 -6.40 -1.67
C ILE A 55 2.98 -4.95 -1.76
N ASN A 56 3.88 -4.05 -2.16
CA ASN A 56 3.54 -2.64 -2.41
C ASN A 56 2.81 -2.54 -3.76
N ALA A 57 1.50 -2.78 -3.74
CA ALA A 57 0.61 -2.69 -4.89
C ALA A 57 -0.84 -2.50 -4.43
N SER A 58 -1.67 -1.86 -5.25
CA SER A 58 -3.09 -1.60 -4.98
C SER A 58 -3.97 -2.10 -6.13
N TYR A 59 -5.15 -2.61 -5.81
CA TYR A 59 -6.22 -2.81 -6.78
C TYR A 59 -6.79 -1.46 -7.20
N ILE A 60 -6.90 -1.25 -8.52
CA ILE A 60 -7.54 -0.07 -9.10
C ILE A 60 -8.74 -0.56 -9.90
N HIS A 61 -9.93 -0.08 -9.55
CA HIS A 61 -11.16 -0.34 -10.29
C HIS A 61 -11.62 0.95 -10.96
N VAL A 62 -11.68 0.93 -12.29
CA VAL A 62 -12.22 2.02 -13.10
C VAL A 62 -13.49 1.49 -13.74
N SER A 63 -14.62 2.11 -13.41
CA SER A 63 -15.91 1.88 -14.07
C SER A 63 -16.00 2.66 -15.37
#